data_AF-A0A930HYW8-F1
#
_entry.id   AF-A0A930HYW8-F1
#
_cell.length_a   1.000
_cell.length_b   1.000
_cell.length_c   1.000
_cell.angle_alpha   90.00
_cell.angle_beta   90.00
_cell.angle_gamma   90.00
#
_symmetry.space_group_name_H-M   'P 1'
#
loop_
_entity.id
_entity.type
_entity.pdbx_description
1 polymer ?
#
loop_
_entity_poly.entity_id
_entity_poly.type
_entity_poly.pdbx_seq_one_letter_code
_entity_poly.pdbx_strand_id
1 'polypeptide(L)'
;MEYKDKVDVDQEFQNIIYPLVENWKQYSEEEVERLIKEIGKICRKEFSIYRKRLLIELKNFADILLIIAKFYENNTVILVEILSSWYCLYNQYGINLSDEVFKFLISLKKGNNVRLYTAILIIQLPLFETYENKWIYILSISKIAPRRKSISVFYTAVWNNKDMIPIQYREKIIVVFQEAIEKYNLHPATVDKYNKLIDLIR
;
A
#
# COMPACT_ATOMS: atom_id res chain seq x y z
N MET A 1 14.61 -23.71 16.08
CA MET A 1 14.29 -22.69 15.04
C MET A 1 13.75 -21.42 15.67
N GLU A 2 12.80 -21.50 16.61
CA GLU A 2 12.22 -20.34 17.32
C GLU A 2 13.25 -19.43 18.03
N TYR A 3 14.30 -20.01 18.63
CA TYR A 3 15.36 -19.22 19.27
C TYR A 3 16.14 -18.35 18.25
N LYS A 4 16.36 -18.86 17.03
CA LYS A 4 17.08 -18.12 15.99
C LYS A 4 16.22 -16.96 15.46
N ASP A 5 14.94 -17.21 15.17
CA ASP A 5 14.03 -16.14 14.71
C ASP A 5 13.92 -15.01 15.75
N LYS A 6 13.80 -15.34 17.03
CA LYS A 6 13.81 -14.33 18.09
C LYS A 6 15.10 -13.50 18.09
N VAL A 7 16.26 -14.14 18.04
CA VAL A 7 17.56 -13.42 18.03
C VAL A 7 17.70 -12.53 16.79
N ASP A 8 17.30 -13.03 15.62
CA ASP A 8 17.34 -12.27 14.38
C ASP A 8 16.41 -11.04 14.45
N VAL A 9 15.19 -11.22 14.97
CA VAL A 9 14.23 -10.13 15.19
C VAL A 9 14.74 -9.12 16.22
N ASP A 10 15.32 -9.56 17.33
CA ASP A 10 15.88 -8.65 18.34
C ASP A 10 17.00 -7.79 17.72
N GLN A 11 17.85 -8.38 16.87
CA GLN A 11 18.89 -7.64 16.13
C GLN A 11 18.32 -6.66 15.11
N GLU A 12 17.26 -7.02 14.38
CA GLU A 12 16.55 -6.11 13.46
C GLU A 12 16.06 -4.85 14.19
N PHE A 13 15.47 -5.04 15.37
CA PHE A 13 14.95 -3.92 16.15
C PHE A 13 16.07 -3.03 16.69
N GLN A 14 17.09 -3.64 17.31
CA GLN A 14 18.21 -2.91 17.91
C GLN A 14 19.04 -2.15 16.87
N ASN A 15 19.26 -2.73 15.69
CA ASN A 15 20.17 -2.15 14.70
C ASN A 15 19.49 -1.22 13.70
N ILE A 16 18.18 -1.38 13.47
CA ILE A 16 17.47 -0.67 12.40
C ILE A 16 16.26 0.10 12.92
N ILE A 17 15.32 -0.57 13.60
CA ILE A 17 14.03 0.06 13.94
C ILE A 17 14.21 1.11 15.05
N TYR A 18 14.81 0.76 16.20
CA TYR A 18 15.00 1.72 17.29
C TYR A 18 15.89 2.90 16.90
N PRO A 19 17.02 2.72 16.20
CA PRO A 19 17.82 3.83 15.71
C PRO A 19 17.04 4.81 14.82
N LEU A 20 16.21 4.30 13.90
CA LEU A 20 15.34 5.18 13.11
C LEU A 20 14.35 5.92 14.03
N VAL A 21 13.62 5.19 14.87
CA VAL A 21 12.56 5.76 15.72
C VAL A 21 13.07 6.89 16.60
N GLU A 22 14.25 6.71 17.20
CA GLU A 22 14.80 7.62 18.19
C GLU A 22 15.60 8.76 17.55
N ASN A 23 16.30 8.50 16.45
CA ASN A 23 17.39 9.37 16.00
C ASN A 23 17.28 9.84 14.55
N TRP A 24 16.22 9.51 13.79
CA TRP A 24 16.16 9.85 12.35
C TRP A 24 16.37 11.33 12.03
N LYS A 25 16.02 12.24 12.94
CA LYS A 25 16.23 13.70 12.77
C LYS A 25 17.70 14.13 12.80
N GLN A 26 18.58 13.27 13.33
CA GLN A 26 20.02 13.53 13.41
C GLN A 26 20.77 12.98 12.19
N TYR A 27 20.08 12.19 11.36
CA TYR A 27 20.66 11.56 10.18
C TYR A 27 20.49 12.43 8.94
N SER A 28 21.43 12.29 8.00
CA SER A 28 21.28 12.81 6.64
C SER A 28 20.13 12.11 5.90
N GLU A 29 19.64 12.72 4.82
CA GLU A 29 18.60 12.11 3.99
C GLU A 29 19.02 10.74 3.44
N GLU A 30 20.27 10.58 3.02
CA GLU A 30 20.80 9.31 2.51
C GLU A 30 20.81 8.21 3.57
N GLU A 31 21.14 8.55 4.82
CA GLU A 31 21.11 7.62 5.94
C GLU A 31 19.69 7.21 6.31
N VAL A 32 18.75 8.16 6.31
CA VAL A 32 17.31 7.86 6.52
C VAL A 32 16.79 6.97 5.39
N GLU A 33 17.10 7.29 4.13
CA GLU A 33 16.70 6.47 2.98
C GLU A 33 17.23 5.04 3.11
N ARG A 34 18.50 4.86 3.50
CA ARG A 34 19.08 3.54 3.74
C ARG A 34 18.34 2.78 4.84
N LEU A 35 18.08 3.41 5.98
CA LEU A 35 17.37 2.76 7.10
C LEU A 35 15.93 2.39 6.71
N ILE A 36 15.23 3.27 6.01
CA ILE A 36 13.86 3.03 5.52
C ILE A 36 13.82 1.87 4.53
N LYS A 37 14.83 1.72 3.65
CA LYS A 37 14.96 0.54 2.77
C LYS A 37 15.12 -0.76 3.58
N GLU A 38 15.95 -0.75 4.62
CA GLU A 38 16.12 -1.93 5.48
C GLU A 38 14.83 -2.26 6.24
N ILE A 39 14.10 -1.26 6.72
CA ILE A 39 12.77 -1.45 7.33
C ILE A 39 11.81 -2.07 6.33
N GLY A 40 11.78 -1.56 5.09
CA GLY A 40 10.97 -2.15 4.03
C GLY A 40 11.29 -3.64 3.82
N LYS A 41 12.57 -4.01 3.83
CA LYS A 41 12.98 -5.43 3.76
C LYS A 41 12.51 -6.21 4.97
N ILE A 42 12.69 -5.69 6.19
CA ILE A 42 12.25 -6.33 7.44
C ILE A 42 10.74 -6.59 7.43
N CYS A 43 9.94 -5.59 7.05
CA CYS A 43 8.49 -5.71 6.97
C CYS A 43 8.02 -6.72 5.91
N ARG A 44 8.79 -6.93 4.84
CA ARG A 44 8.49 -7.90 3.76
C ARG A 44 8.99 -9.32 4.03
N LYS A 45 9.78 -9.54 5.09
CA LYS A 45 10.20 -10.89 5.50
C LYS A 45 8.98 -11.73 5.85
N GLU A 46 9.17 -13.05 5.89
CA GLU A 46 8.15 -13.98 6.36
C GLU A 46 7.58 -13.58 7.73
N PHE A 47 6.33 -13.97 7.97
CA PHE A 47 5.64 -13.66 9.21
C PHE A 47 6.42 -14.21 10.41
N SER A 48 6.66 -13.35 11.41
CA SER A 48 7.25 -13.74 12.69
C SER A 48 6.35 -13.24 13.82
N ILE A 49 6.01 -14.15 14.73
CA ILE A 49 5.23 -13.83 15.92
C ILE A 49 6.01 -12.91 16.87
N TYR A 50 7.34 -13.04 16.91
CA TYR A 50 8.21 -12.16 17.69
C TYR A 50 8.22 -10.74 17.12
N ARG A 51 8.33 -10.60 15.79
CA ARG A 51 8.25 -9.29 15.13
C ARG A 51 6.90 -8.64 15.35
N LYS A 52 5.81 -9.39 15.21
CA LYS A 52 4.45 -8.91 15.49
C LYS A 52 4.37 -8.33 16.91
N ARG A 53 4.85 -9.07 17.91
CA ARG A 53 4.83 -8.63 19.31
C ARG A 53 5.59 -7.32 19.50
N LEU A 54 6.83 -7.23 19.03
CA LEU A 54 7.63 -6.01 19.19
C LEU A 54 7.05 -4.81 18.44
N LEU A 55 6.48 -5.01 17.25
CA LEU A 55 5.79 -3.94 16.51
C LEU A 55 4.58 -3.39 17.29
N ILE A 56 3.82 -4.26 17.97
CA ILE A 56 2.71 -3.85 18.83
C ILE A 56 3.21 -3.10 20.07
N GLU A 57 4.29 -3.59 20.69
CA GLU A 57 4.89 -2.99 21.89
C GLU A 57 5.50 -1.62 21.63
N LEU A 58 6.14 -1.43 20.47
CA LEU A 58 6.78 -0.17 20.07
C LEU A 58 5.80 1.00 20.09
N LYS A 59 4.52 0.76 19.77
CA LYS A 59 3.45 1.77 19.62
C LYS A 59 3.84 2.88 18.63
N ASN A 60 2.87 3.41 17.89
CA ASN A 60 3.07 4.57 17.00
C ASN A 60 4.13 4.41 15.88
N PHE A 61 4.68 3.21 15.61
CA PHE A 61 5.70 3.04 14.57
C PHE A 61 5.19 3.51 13.20
N ALA A 62 3.94 3.20 12.87
CA ALA A 62 3.30 3.70 11.65
C ALA A 62 3.19 5.23 11.61
N ASP A 63 2.95 5.89 12.75
CA ASP A 63 2.87 7.36 12.83
C ASP A 63 4.25 8.02 12.79
N ILE A 64 5.30 7.36 13.30
CA ILE A 64 6.68 7.81 13.13
C ILE A 64 7.05 7.78 11.64
N LEU A 65 6.71 6.70 10.93
CA LEU A 65 6.86 6.63 9.48
C LEU A 65 6.05 7.73 8.77
N LEU A 66 4.89 8.13 9.30
CA LEU A 66 4.11 9.25 8.76
C LEU A 66 4.84 10.58 8.88
N ILE A 67 5.45 10.84 10.04
CA ILE A 67 6.24 12.06 10.27
C ILE A 67 7.41 12.11 9.28
N ILE A 68 8.12 10.99 9.11
CA ILE A 68 9.23 10.87 8.16
C ILE A 68 8.74 11.07 6.71
N ALA A 69 7.63 10.45 6.34
CA ALA A 69 7.06 10.59 4.99
C ALA A 69 6.63 12.02 4.67
N LYS A 70 6.09 12.75 5.66
CA LYS A 70 5.76 14.18 5.53
C LYS A 70 7.02 15.03 5.41
N PHE A 71 8.06 14.73 6.17
CA PHE A 71 9.33 15.48 6.13
C PHE A 71 10.06 15.30 4.79
N TYR A 72 10.17 14.06 4.31
CA TYR A 72 10.83 13.71 3.05
C TYR A 72 9.82 13.55 1.91
N GLU A 73 8.79 14.39 1.86
CA GLU A 73 7.71 14.20 0.91
C GLU A 73 8.19 14.25 -0.55
N ASN A 74 9.31 14.90 -0.86
CA ASN A 74 9.85 14.97 -2.23
C ASN A 74 10.74 13.77 -2.59
N ASN A 75 11.17 12.97 -1.62
CA ASN A 75 11.96 11.78 -1.86
C ASN A 75 11.04 10.58 -2.18
N THR A 76 10.91 10.28 -3.47
CA THR A 76 10.05 9.18 -3.94
C THR A 76 10.49 7.80 -3.46
N VAL A 77 11.79 7.60 -3.17
CA VAL A 77 12.31 6.32 -2.69
C VAL A 77 11.85 6.07 -1.26
N ILE A 78 12.05 7.06 -0.38
CA ILE A 78 11.55 7.03 1.01
C ILE A 78 10.04 6.78 1.02
N LEU A 79 9.28 7.51 0.20
CA LEU A 79 7.83 7.35 0.14
C LEU A 79 7.41 5.94 -0.28
N VAL A 80 8.01 5.36 -1.32
CA VAL A 80 7.64 4.01 -1.79
C VAL A 80 7.94 2.94 -0.75
N GLU A 81 9.07 3.04 -0.06
CA GLU A 81 9.43 2.08 0.99
C GLU A 81 8.53 2.23 2.22
N ILE A 82 8.14 3.45 2.60
CA ILE A 82 7.17 3.67 3.69
C ILE A 82 5.79 3.12 3.30
N LEU A 83 5.30 3.39 2.09
CA LEU A 83 4.02 2.84 1.60
C LEU A 83 4.02 1.31 1.61
N SER A 84 5.12 0.70 1.16
CA SER A 84 5.29 -0.75 1.19
C SER A 84 5.34 -1.30 2.62
N SER A 85 6.01 -0.57 3.52
CA SER A 85 6.09 -0.94 4.94
C SER A 85 4.72 -0.88 5.61
N TRP A 86 3.95 0.20 5.40
CA TRP A 86 2.57 0.30 5.89
C TRP A 86 1.67 -0.81 5.36
N TYR A 87 1.79 -1.18 4.09
CA TYR A 87 1.05 -2.31 3.53
C TYR A 87 1.33 -3.62 4.29
N CYS A 88 2.60 -3.92 4.58
CA CYS A 88 2.99 -5.09 5.35
C CYS A 88 2.56 -5.00 6.82
N LEU A 89 2.77 -3.84 7.47
CA LEU A 89 2.34 -3.60 8.84
C LEU A 89 0.84 -3.87 9.01
N TYR A 90 0.02 -3.37 8.08
CA TYR A 90 -1.43 -3.58 8.10
C TYR A 90 -1.81 -5.04 7.77
N ASN A 91 -1.43 -5.54 6.59
CA ASN A 91 -1.94 -6.83 6.09
C ASN A 91 -1.30 -8.06 6.74
N GLN A 92 -0.01 -7.98 7.11
CA GLN A 92 0.74 -9.12 7.63
C GLN A 92 0.81 -9.13 9.15
N TYR A 93 0.93 -7.95 9.77
CA TYR A 93 1.10 -7.84 11.23
C TYR A 93 -0.16 -7.35 11.96
N GLY A 94 -1.20 -6.90 11.24
CA GLY A 94 -2.45 -6.43 11.83
C GLY A 94 -2.27 -5.11 12.59
N ILE A 95 -1.29 -4.29 12.21
CA ILE A 95 -1.06 -2.96 12.79
C ILE A 95 -2.02 -1.97 12.12
N ASN A 96 -2.91 -1.39 12.90
CA ASN A 96 -3.83 -0.37 12.43
C ASN A 96 -3.07 0.89 12.00
N LEU A 97 -3.48 1.48 10.88
CA LEU A 97 -2.99 2.78 10.44
C LEU A 97 -3.96 3.86 10.89
N SER A 98 -3.44 5.00 11.34
CA SER A 98 -4.24 6.11 11.84
C SER A 98 -4.98 6.85 10.72
N ASP A 99 -6.03 7.59 11.08
CA ASP A 99 -6.75 8.48 10.16
C ASP A 99 -5.80 9.50 9.49
N GLU A 100 -4.75 9.93 10.21
CA GLU A 100 -3.74 10.83 9.69
C GLU A 100 -2.87 10.20 8.60
N VAL A 101 -2.59 8.89 8.70
CA VAL A 101 -1.98 8.13 7.60
C VAL A 101 -2.91 8.13 6.41
N PHE A 102 -4.20 7.82 6.59
CA PHE A 102 -5.17 7.83 5.50
C PHE A 102 -5.28 9.19 4.79
N LYS A 103 -5.42 10.29 5.56
CA LYS A 103 -5.46 11.66 5.02
C LYS A 103 -4.19 11.98 4.23
N PHE A 104 -3.03 11.58 4.74
CA PHE A 104 -1.77 11.75 4.02
C PHE A 104 -1.74 10.97 2.71
N LEU A 105 -2.16 9.70 2.71
CA LEU A 105 -2.24 8.89 1.49
C LEU A 105 -3.12 9.53 0.41
N ILE A 106 -4.28 10.08 0.78
CA ILE A 106 -5.17 10.79 -0.15
C ILE A 106 -4.53 12.06 -0.72
N SER A 107 -3.67 12.73 0.05
CA SER A 107 -2.96 13.93 -0.38
C SER A 107 -1.78 13.66 -1.34
N LEU A 108 -1.27 12.42 -1.40
CA LEU A 108 -0.12 12.05 -2.22
C LEU A 108 -0.46 12.04 -3.72
N LYS A 109 -0.03 13.09 -4.43
CA LYS A 109 -0.19 13.21 -5.90
C LYS A 109 1.11 12.96 -6.69
N LYS A 110 2.19 12.56 -6.02
CA LYS A 110 3.55 12.52 -6.58
C LYS A 110 3.76 11.29 -7.45
N GLY A 111 4.25 11.47 -8.68
CA GLY A 111 4.79 10.41 -9.55
C GLY A 111 3.84 9.24 -9.86
N ASN A 112 4.16 8.44 -10.88
CA ASN A 112 3.36 7.24 -11.16
C ASN A 112 3.62 6.12 -10.14
N ASN A 113 4.86 5.97 -9.67
CA ASN A 113 5.25 4.89 -8.75
C ASN A 113 4.61 5.04 -7.37
N VAL A 114 4.81 6.19 -6.71
CA VAL A 114 4.19 6.50 -5.40
C VAL A 114 2.67 6.37 -5.50
N ARG A 115 2.01 6.96 -6.52
CA ARG A 115 0.56 6.79 -6.75
C ARG A 115 0.11 5.34 -6.82
N LEU A 116 0.87 4.45 -7.48
CA LEU A 116 0.50 3.05 -7.57
C LEU A 116 0.55 2.36 -6.20
N TYR A 117 1.63 2.57 -5.45
CA TYR A 117 1.77 2.01 -4.09
C TYR A 117 0.74 2.60 -3.13
N THR A 118 0.43 3.89 -3.24
CA THR A 118 -0.67 4.53 -2.52
C THR A 118 -2.00 3.85 -2.83
N ALA A 119 -2.31 3.61 -4.11
CA ALA A 119 -3.54 2.95 -4.51
C ALA A 119 -3.63 1.51 -3.99
N ILE A 120 -2.52 0.76 -4.00
CA ILE A 120 -2.45 -0.60 -3.44
C ILE A 120 -2.81 -0.61 -1.95
N LEU A 121 -2.30 0.37 -1.20
CA LEU A 121 -2.56 0.47 0.24
C LEU A 121 -3.97 0.98 0.54
N ILE A 122 -4.37 2.12 -0.03
CA ILE A 122 -5.64 2.80 0.29
C ILE A 122 -6.83 1.85 0.17
N ILE A 123 -6.89 1.05 -0.89
CA ILE A 123 -8.06 0.19 -1.16
C ILE A 123 -8.24 -0.94 -0.13
N GLN A 124 -7.26 -1.16 0.74
CA GLN A 124 -7.30 -2.16 1.82
C GLN A 124 -7.74 -1.56 3.16
N LEU A 125 -7.72 -0.23 3.30
CA LEU A 125 -7.96 0.45 4.58
C LEU A 125 -9.46 0.64 4.83
N PRO A 126 -9.95 0.45 6.07
CA PRO A 126 -11.38 0.55 6.37
C PRO A 126 -11.97 1.93 6.06
N LEU A 127 -11.19 3.00 6.30
CA LEU A 127 -11.61 4.38 5.99
C LEU A 127 -11.88 4.63 4.50
N PHE A 128 -11.37 3.77 3.61
CA PHE A 128 -11.67 3.88 2.19
C PHE A 128 -13.12 3.50 1.87
N GLU A 129 -13.77 2.68 2.69
CA GLU A 129 -15.15 2.25 2.47
C GLU A 129 -16.13 3.43 2.48
N THR A 130 -15.89 4.39 3.37
CA THR A 130 -16.71 5.58 3.63
C THR A 130 -16.15 6.85 2.98
N TYR A 131 -15.08 6.75 2.19
CA TYR A 131 -14.48 7.90 1.53
C TYR A 131 -15.42 8.49 0.46
N GLU A 132 -15.77 9.76 0.59
CA GLU A 132 -16.74 10.46 -0.28
C GLU A 132 -16.39 10.33 -1.77
N ASN A 133 -15.10 10.46 -2.12
CA ASN A 133 -14.63 10.37 -3.50
C ASN A 133 -14.17 8.96 -3.92
N LYS A 134 -14.57 7.90 -3.19
CA LYS A 134 -14.16 6.50 -3.41
C LYS A 134 -14.24 6.08 -4.87
N TRP A 135 -15.38 6.25 -5.52
CA TRP A 135 -15.57 5.78 -6.90
C TRP A 135 -14.78 6.57 -7.94
N ILE A 136 -14.63 7.87 -7.73
CA ILE A 136 -13.76 8.73 -8.55
C ILE A 136 -12.30 8.28 -8.38
N TYR A 137 -11.89 8.00 -7.14
CA TYR A 137 -10.56 7.49 -6.85
C TYR A 137 -10.32 6.13 -7.51
N ILE A 138 -11.22 5.16 -7.35
CA ILE A 138 -11.14 3.83 -8.00
C ILE A 138 -10.94 3.98 -9.50
N LEU A 139 -11.77 4.77 -10.19
CA LEU A 139 -11.62 5.01 -11.63
C LEU A 139 -10.28 5.66 -12.02
N SER A 140 -9.69 6.46 -11.13
CA SER A 140 -8.38 7.07 -11.37
C SER A 140 -7.23 6.06 -11.30
N ILE A 141 -7.40 4.92 -10.61
CA ILE A 141 -6.38 3.89 -10.45
C ILE A 141 -5.97 3.33 -11.81
N SER A 142 -6.93 3.01 -12.70
CA SER A 142 -6.66 2.49 -14.05
C SER A 142 -5.82 3.44 -14.93
N LYS A 143 -5.66 4.68 -14.49
CA LYS A 143 -4.89 5.73 -15.16
C LYS A 143 -3.43 5.81 -14.73
N ILE A 144 -3.02 5.08 -13.70
CA ILE A 144 -1.65 5.09 -13.17
C ILE A 144 -0.72 4.24 -14.05
N ALA A 145 0.48 4.73 -14.36
CA ALA A 145 1.50 3.90 -15.01
C ALA A 145 2.27 3.05 -13.97
N PRO A 146 2.72 1.82 -14.30
CA PRO A 146 2.43 1.08 -15.52
C PRO A 146 1.01 0.53 -15.56
N ARG A 147 0.34 0.70 -16.71
CA ARG A 147 -1.11 0.48 -16.85
C ARG A 147 -1.55 -0.93 -16.49
N ARG A 148 -0.84 -1.97 -16.94
CA ARG A 148 -1.15 -3.37 -16.61
C ARG A 148 -1.24 -3.61 -15.11
N LYS A 149 -0.28 -3.11 -14.32
CA LYS A 149 -0.30 -3.25 -12.85
C LYS A 149 -1.46 -2.47 -12.26
N SER A 150 -1.67 -1.24 -12.70
CA SER A 150 -2.76 -0.40 -12.20
C SER A 150 -4.16 -0.97 -12.46
N ILE A 151 -4.36 -1.64 -13.61
CA ILE A 151 -5.64 -2.29 -13.93
C ILE A 151 -5.88 -3.50 -13.02
N SER A 152 -4.83 -4.22 -12.62
CA SER A 152 -4.94 -5.28 -11.60
C SER A 152 -5.38 -4.72 -10.25
N VAL A 153 -4.82 -3.58 -9.81
CA VAL A 153 -5.23 -2.89 -8.57
C VAL A 153 -6.67 -2.38 -8.68
N PHE A 154 -7.03 -1.81 -9.84
CA PHE A 154 -8.39 -1.38 -10.15
C PHE A 154 -9.38 -2.55 -10.07
N TYR A 155 -9.05 -3.70 -10.66
CA TYR A 155 -9.84 -4.93 -10.55
C TYR A 155 -10.09 -5.31 -9.09
N THR A 156 -9.05 -5.36 -8.25
CA THR A 156 -9.20 -5.68 -6.83
C THR A 156 -10.15 -4.69 -6.13
N ALA A 157 -9.99 -3.40 -6.40
CA ALA A 157 -10.83 -2.37 -5.79
C ALA A 157 -12.32 -2.51 -6.20
N VAL A 158 -12.58 -2.75 -7.49
CA VAL A 158 -13.95 -2.96 -7.99
C VAL A 158 -14.53 -4.27 -7.46
N TRP A 159 -13.79 -5.36 -7.53
CA TRP A 159 -14.23 -6.69 -7.09
C TRP A 159 -14.64 -6.70 -5.61
N ASN A 160 -13.81 -6.08 -4.75
CA ASN A 160 -14.10 -5.98 -3.31
C ASN A 160 -15.33 -5.13 -3.01
N ASN A 161 -15.78 -4.30 -3.96
CA ASN A 161 -16.91 -3.39 -3.79
C ASN A 161 -18.05 -3.64 -4.80
N LYS A 162 -18.06 -4.79 -5.48
CA LYS A 162 -18.92 -5.07 -6.64
C LYS A 162 -20.41 -4.88 -6.35
N ASP A 163 -20.83 -5.19 -5.12
CA ASP A 163 -22.23 -5.12 -4.68
C ASP A 163 -22.68 -3.69 -4.33
N MET A 164 -21.75 -2.74 -4.24
CA MET A 164 -22.00 -1.35 -3.83
C MET A 164 -21.73 -0.32 -4.94
N ILE A 165 -21.45 -0.75 -6.17
CA ILE A 165 -21.12 0.15 -7.29
C ILE A 165 -22.35 1.00 -7.66
N PRO A 166 -22.29 2.34 -7.56
CA PRO A 166 -23.37 3.20 -8.01
C PRO A 166 -23.53 3.13 -9.53
N ILE A 167 -24.77 3.18 -9.99
CA ILE A 167 -25.15 3.01 -11.41
C ILE A 167 -24.32 3.92 -12.33
N GLN A 168 -24.11 5.18 -11.95
CA GLN A 168 -23.34 6.17 -12.72
C GLN A 168 -21.87 5.82 -12.99
N TYR A 169 -21.30 4.82 -12.30
CA TYR A 169 -19.92 4.38 -12.47
C TYR A 169 -19.78 3.04 -13.19
N ARG A 170 -20.85 2.23 -13.30
CA ARG A 170 -20.81 0.87 -13.87
C ARG A 170 -20.26 0.86 -15.29
N GLU A 171 -20.83 1.67 -16.18
CA GLU A 171 -20.39 1.73 -17.58
C GLU A 171 -18.92 2.15 -17.72
N LYS A 172 -18.49 3.15 -16.94
CA LYS A 172 -17.08 3.61 -16.93
C LYS A 172 -16.12 2.51 -16.50
N ILE A 173 -16.54 1.65 -15.57
CA ILE A 173 -15.75 0.51 -15.10
C ILE A 173 -15.68 -0.58 -16.17
N ILE A 174 -16.82 -0.90 -16.81
CA ILE A 174 -16.89 -1.88 -17.90
C ILE A 174 -15.96 -1.50 -19.05
N VAL A 175 -16.01 -0.23 -19.50
CA VAL A 175 -15.16 0.29 -20.57
C VAL A 175 -13.67 0.09 -20.24
N VAL A 176 -13.24 0.36 -19.00
CA VAL A 176 -11.84 0.16 -18.59
C VAL A 176 -11.40 -1.31 -18.75
N PHE A 177 -12.25 -2.28 -18.42
CA PHE A 177 -11.91 -3.69 -18.56
C PHE A 177 -11.95 -4.17 -20.01
N GLN A 178 -12.92 -3.72 -20.81
CA GLN A 178 -12.99 -4.03 -22.25
C GLN A 178 -11.75 -3.52 -22.98
N GLU A 179 -11.39 -2.25 -22.78
CA GLU A 179 -10.16 -1.66 -23.34
C GLU A 179 -8.91 -2.45 -22.90
N ALA A 180 -8.88 -2.93 -21.65
CA ALA A 180 -7.75 -3.69 -21.15
C ALA A 180 -7.61 -5.07 -21.83
N ILE A 181 -8.73 -5.76 -22.05
CA ILE A 181 -8.79 -7.06 -22.74
C ILE A 181 -8.28 -6.91 -24.18
N GLU A 182 -8.76 -5.91 -24.90
CA GLU A 182 -8.38 -5.65 -26.28
C GLU A 182 -6.91 -5.25 -26.42
N LYS A 183 -6.41 -4.41 -25.52
CA LYS A 183 -5.10 -3.77 -25.68
C LYS A 183 -3.91 -4.58 -25.18
N TYR A 184 -4.07 -5.36 -24.10
CA TYR A 184 -2.91 -5.84 -23.35
C TYR A 184 -2.48 -7.29 -23.59
N ASN A 185 -3.08 -8.01 -24.54
CA ASN A 185 -2.80 -9.44 -24.78
C ASN A 185 -2.71 -10.23 -23.46
N LEU A 186 -3.79 -10.17 -22.68
CA LEU A 186 -3.86 -10.73 -21.34
C LEU A 186 -3.94 -12.25 -21.38
N HIS A 187 -3.45 -12.90 -20.34
CA HIS A 187 -3.64 -14.35 -20.17
C HIS A 187 -5.14 -14.69 -20.14
N PRO A 188 -5.61 -15.81 -20.74
CA PRO A 188 -7.03 -16.17 -20.78
C PRO A 188 -7.72 -16.12 -19.41
N ALA A 189 -7.09 -16.67 -18.37
CA ALA A 189 -7.61 -16.61 -17.01
C ALA A 189 -7.83 -15.18 -16.46
N THR A 190 -7.10 -14.18 -16.95
CA THR A 190 -7.33 -12.76 -16.59
C THR A 190 -8.50 -12.20 -17.38
N VAL A 191 -8.63 -12.56 -18.66
CA VAL A 191 -9.78 -12.18 -19.49
C VAL A 191 -11.07 -12.72 -18.88
N ASP A 192 -11.09 -13.99 -18.46
CA ASP A 192 -12.25 -14.62 -17.81
C ASP A 192 -12.65 -13.91 -16.52
N LYS A 193 -11.66 -13.52 -15.69
CA LYS A 193 -11.91 -12.75 -14.47
C LYS A 193 -12.55 -11.40 -14.76
N TYR A 194 -12.09 -10.71 -15.80
CA TYR A 194 -12.61 -9.39 -16.17
C TYR A 194 -14.02 -9.52 -16.76
N ASN A 195 -14.27 -10.48 -17.65
CA ASN A 195 -15.60 -10.75 -18.20
C ASN A 195 -16.60 -11.12 -17.11
N LYS A 196 -16.22 -11.99 -16.17
CA LYS A 196 -17.06 -12.33 -15.02
C LYS A 196 -17.46 -11.10 -14.21
N LEU A 197 -16.53 -10.18 -13.96
CA LEU A 197 -16.84 -8.95 -13.24
C LEU A 197 -17.74 -8.02 -14.07
N ILE A 198 -17.51 -7.89 -15.37
CA ILE A 198 -18.38 -7.11 -16.27
C ILE A 198 -19.81 -7.63 -16.20
N ASP A 199 -20.03 -8.94 -16.32
CA ASP A 199 -21.37 -9.52 -16.28
C ASP A 199 -22.08 -9.36 -14.94
N LEU A 200 -21.31 -9.32 -13.83
CA LEU A 200 -21.85 -9.08 -12.49
C LEU A 200 -22.33 -7.64 -12.27
N ILE A 201 -21.73 -6.67 -12.97
CA ILE A 201 -21.96 -5.24 -12.70
C ILE A 201 -22.72 -4.52 -13.81
N ARG A 202 -23.08 -5.23 -14.89
CA ARG A 202 -24.09 -4.77 -15.86
C ARG A 202 -25.41 -4.54 -15.11
#